data_AF-A0A7C6GB77-F1
#
_entry.id   AF-A0A7C6GB77-F1
#
_cell.length_a   1.000
_cell.length_b   1.000
_cell.length_c   1.000
_cell.angle_alpha   90.00
_cell.angle_beta   90.00
_cell.angle_gamma   90.00
#
_symmetry.space_group_name_H-M   'P 1'
#
loop_
_entity.id
_entity.type
_entity.pdbx_description
1 polymer ?
#
loop_
_entity_poly.entity_id
_entity_poly.type
_entity_poly.pdbx_seq_one_letter_code
_entity_poly.pdbx_strand_id
1 'polypeptide(L)'
;QIITAVVDSERYNESAKYVFADAPDSWLCAHALANGYVVVTEESYDPNIKKKVKIPNVCRQFGIRYIDLFRFIREIGISFR
;
A
#
# COMPACT_ATOMS: atom_id res chain seq x y z
N GLN A 1 4.59 8.20 -10.78
CA GLN A 1 5.43 8.40 -9.58
C GLN A 1 5.55 7.12 -8.76
N ILE A 2 4.45 6.49 -8.29
CA ILE A 2 4.51 5.24 -7.52
C ILE A 2 5.17 4.08 -8.30
N ILE A 3 4.69 3.78 -9.52
CA ILE A 3 5.24 2.70 -10.35
C ILE A 3 6.74 2.90 -10.59
N THR A 4 7.13 4.09 -11.05
CA THR A 4 8.53 4.45 -11.29
C THR A 4 9.40 4.21 -10.07
N ALA A 5 8.98 4.68 -8.89
CA ALA A 5 9.75 4.50 -7.66
C ALA A 5 9.88 3.03 -7.23
N VAL A 6 8.88 2.19 -7.53
CA VAL A 6 8.95 0.75 -7.25
C VAL A 6 9.89 0.05 -8.24
N VAL A 7 9.81 0.42 -9.53
CA VAL A 7 10.66 -0.13 -10.58
C VAL A 7 12.14 0.21 -10.33
N ASP A 8 12.42 1.45 -9.92
CA ASP A 8 13.79 1.92 -9.65
C ASP A 8 14.35 1.44 -8.30
N SER A 9 13.52 0.81 -7.46
CA SER A 9 13.94 0.37 -6.13
C SER A 9 14.78 -0.91 -6.19
N GLU A 10 15.99 -0.87 -5.62
CA GLU A 10 16.83 -2.06 -5.41
C GLU A 10 16.31 -3.01 -4.32
N ARG A 11 15.28 -2.59 -3.55
CA ARG A 11 14.71 -3.40 -2.48
C ARG A 11 14.01 -4.65 -3.03
N TYR A 12 13.34 -4.53 -4.18
CA TYR A 12 12.43 -5.55 -4.70
C TYR A 12 13.09 -6.36 -5.81
N ASN A 13 12.76 -7.65 -5.86
CA ASN A 13 13.13 -8.49 -6.99
C ASN A 13 12.33 -8.05 -8.23
N GLU A 14 12.88 -8.27 -9.43
CA GLU A 14 12.22 -7.89 -10.70
C GLU A 14 10.80 -8.46 -10.85
N SER A 15 10.59 -9.71 -10.43
CA SER A 15 9.26 -10.33 -10.45
C SER A 15 8.26 -9.59 -9.55
N ALA A 16 8.69 -9.10 -8.39
CA ALA A 16 7.83 -8.34 -7.48
C ALA A 16 7.46 -6.98 -8.06
N LYS A 17 8.39 -6.32 -8.76
CA LYS A 17 8.15 -5.05 -9.46
C LYS A 17 7.11 -5.22 -10.57
N TYR A 18 7.29 -6.25 -11.41
CA TYR A 18 6.37 -6.56 -12.50
C TYR A 18 4.96 -6.88 -11.98
N VAL A 19 4.86 -7.78 -10.99
CA VAL A 19 3.57 -8.15 -10.38
C VAL A 19 2.88 -6.92 -9.79
N PHE A 20 3.60 -6.05 -9.09
CA PHE A 20 2.99 -4.84 -8.54
C PHE A 20 2.51 -3.89 -9.63
N ALA A 21 3.27 -3.73 -10.72
CA ALA A 21 2.88 -2.85 -11.82
C ALA A 21 1.62 -3.31 -12.56
N ASP A 22 1.36 -4.62 -12.60
CA ASP A 22 0.17 -5.21 -13.19
C ASP A 22 -0.99 -5.36 -12.18
N ALA A 23 -0.69 -5.34 -10.88
CA ALA A 23 -1.67 -5.54 -9.82
C ALA A 23 -2.55 -4.30 -9.56
N PRO A 24 -3.82 -4.49 -9.18
CA PRO A 24 -4.71 -3.41 -8.73
C PRO A 24 -4.15 -2.58 -7.57
N ASP A 25 -3.29 -3.19 -6.73
CA ASP A 25 -2.66 -2.54 -5.58
C ASP A 25 -1.88 -1.27 -5.96
N SER A 26 -1.26 -1.25 -7.14
CA SER A 26 -0.52 -0.07 -7.60
C SER A 26 -1.44 1.10 -7.93
N TRP A 27 -2.55 0.83 -8.61
CA TRP A 27 -3.57 1.82 -8.92
C TRP A 27 -4.26 2.30 -7.63
N LEU A 28 -4.56 1.40 -6.69
CA LEU A 28 -5.14 1.74 -5.39
C LEU A 28 -4.27 2.75 -4.64
N CYS A 29 -2.96 2.49 -4.55
CA CYS A 29 -2.03 3.41 -3.90
C CYS A 29 -1.94 4.75 -4.64
N ALA A 30 -1.90 4.74 -5.98
CA ALA A 30 -1.82 5.96 -6.79
C ALA A 30 -3.08 6.82 -6.65
N HIS A 31 -4.25 6.18 -6.64
CA HIS A 31 -5.53 6.85 -6.46
C HIS A 31 -5.65 7.47 -5.08
N ALA A 32 -5.22 6.76 -4.03
CA ALA A 32 -5.19 7.32 -2.67
C ALA A 32 -4.24 8.51 -2.54
N LEU A 33 -3.05 8.44 -3.14
CA LEU A 33 -2.11 9.55 -3.16
C LEU A 33 -2.68 10.78 -3.87
N ALA A 34 -3.33 10.59 -5.03
CA ALA A 34 -3.88 11.67 -5.83
C ALA A 34 -5.06 12.40 -5.15
N ASN A 35 -5.83 11.70 -4.33
CA ASN A 35 -7.06 12.23 -3.72
C ASN A 35 -6.94 12.47 -2.20
N GLY A 36 -5.80 12.18 -1.58
CA GLY A 36 -5.63 12.29 -0.13
C GLY A 36 -6.46 11.28 0.67
N TYR A 37 -6.75 10.10 0.10
CA TYR A 37 -7.54 9.07 0.77
C TYR A 37 -6.72 8.21 1.73
N VAL A 38 -7.43 7.56 2.64
CA VAL A 38 -6.87 6.55 3.54
C VAL A 38 -7.02 5.17 2.90
N VAL A 39 -5.94 4.41 2.84
CA VAL A 39 -5.97 3.01 2.38
C VAL A 39 -6.26 2.09 3.55
N VAL A 40 -7.29 1.24 3.43
CA VAL A 40 -7.56 0.18 4.41
C VAL A 40 -6.93 -1.13 3.90
N THR A 41 -6.08 -1.77 4.70
CA THR A 41 -5.39 -3.01 4.32
C THR A 41 -5.08 -3.89 5.52
N GLU A 42 -5.21 -5.20 5.36
CA GLU A 42 -4.79 -6.20 6.36
C GLU A 42 -3.32 -6.63 6.19
N GLU A 43 -2.58 -6.03 5.26
CA GLU A 43 -1.15 -6.27 5.15
C GLU A 43 -0.38 -5.59 6.29
N SER A 44 0.67 -6.26 6.76
CA SER A 44 1.62 -5.67 7.71
C SER A 44 2.86 -5.14 7.01
N TYR A 45 3.26 -3.92 7.38
CA TYR A 45 4.52 -3.30 6.94
C TYR A 45 5.70 -4.23 7.19
N ASP A 46 6.57 -4.33 6.18
CA ASP A 46 7.77 -5.15 6.26
C ASP A 46 8.90 -4.49 5.48
N PRO A 47 9.85 -3.80 6.14
CA PRO A 47 10.91 -3.06 5.46
C PRO A 47 11.86 -3.96 4.66
N ASN A 48 11.94 -5.24 5.03
CA ASN A 48 12.94 -6.18 4.55
C ASN A 48 12.40 -7.09 3.43
N ILE A 49 11.10 -7.02 3.13
CA ILE A 49 10.51 -7.82 2.06
C ILE A 49 11.05 -7.42 0.69
N LYS A 50 11.53 -8.41 -0.05
CA LYS A 50 12.00 -8.26 -1.43
C LYS A 50 11.07 -8.89 -2.47
N LYS A 51 10.32 -9.92 -2.06
CA LYS A 51 9.53 -10.78 -2.95
C LYS A 51 8.13 -10.25 -3.30
N LYS A 52 7.65 -9.20 -2.62
CA LYS A 52 6.35 -8.57 -2.84
C LYS A 52 6.44 -7.10 -2.47
N VAL A 53 5.82 -6.24 -3.25
CA VAL A 53 5.60 -4.84 -2.90
C VAL A 53 4.31 -4.79 -2.08
N LYS A 54 4.44 -4.53 -0.78
CA LYS A 54 3.30 -4.46 0.14
C LYS A 54 2.69 -3.06 0.14
N ILE A 55 1.37 -2.97 0.29
CA ILE A 55 0.63 -1.70 0.35
C ILE A 55 1.18 -0.78 1.46
N PRO A 56 1.35 -1.24 2.73
CA PRO A 56 1.94 -0.41 3.79
C PRO A 56 3.32 0.18 3.48
N ASN A 57 4.15 -0.53 2.71
CA ASN A 57 5.48 -0.05 2.35
C ASN A 57 5.40 1.12 1.38
N VAL A 58 4.52 1.02 0.37
CA VAL A 58 4.24 2.09 -0.58
C VAL A 58 3.60 3.27 0.16
N CYS A 59 2.60 3.01 0.98
CA CYS A 59 1.93 4.06 1.73
C CYS A 59 2.90 4.86 2.62
N ARG A 60 3.79 4.19 3.36
CA ARG A 60 4.83 4.87 4.15
C ARG A 60 5.79 5.69 3.29
N GLN A 61 6.26 5.14 2.17
CA GLN A 61 7.21 5.82 1.28
C GLN A 61 6.63 7.13 0.72
N PHE A 62 5.32 7.14 0.42
CA PHE A 62 4.64 8.28 -0.20
C PHE A 62 3.83 9.13 0.77
N GLY A 63 3.88 8.85 2.08
CA GLY A 63 3.11 9.58 3.08
C GLY A 63 1.60 9.39 2.98
N ILE A 64 1.14 8.29 2.37
CA ILE A 64 -0.27 7.93 2.29
C ILE A 64 -0.69 7.36 3.64
N ARG A 65 -1.76 7.88 4.23
CA ARG A 65 -2.32 7.31 5.46
C ARG A 65 -2.93 5.95 5.14
N TYR A 66 -2.61 4.95 5.96
CA TYR A 66 -3.21 3.62 5.87
C TYR A 66 -3.55 3.08 7.25
N ILE A 67 -4.58 2.24 7.33
CA ILE A 67 -5.09 1.65 8.57
C ILE A 67 -5.53 0.19 8.34
N ASP A 68 -5.58 -0.59 9.41
CA ASP A 68 -6.20 -1.92 9.40
C ASP A 68 -7.74 -1.83 9.48
N LEU A 69 -8.42 -2.93 9.18
CA LEU A 69 -9.88 -3.05 9.19
C LEU A 69 -10.48 -2.70 10.56
N PHE A 70 -9.87 -3.14 11.66
CA PHE A 70 -10.38 -2.85 12.99
C PHE A 70 -10.32 -1.35 13.31
N ARG A 71 -9.25 -0.68 12.87
CA ARG A 71 -9.10 0.77 13.02
C ARG A 71 -10.07 1.51 12.12
N PHE A 72 -10.30 1.05 10.89
CA PHE A 72 -11.35 1.58 10.03
C PHE A 72 -12.73 1.50 10.70
N ILE A 73 -13.15 0.32 11.15
CA ILE A 73 -14.44 0.09 11.84
C ILE A 73 -14.61 1.06 13.02
N ARG A 74 -13.57 1.24 13.84
CA ARG A 74 -13.58 2.20 14.96
C ARG A 74 -13.72 3.65 14.50
N GLU A 75 -13.01 4.05 13.45
CA GLU A 75 -13.04 5.44 12.94
C GLU A 75 -14.38 5.81 12.31
N ILE A 76 -15.07 4.86 11.68
CA ILE A 76 -16.40 5.09 11.08
C ILE A 76 -17.56 4.86 12.06
N GLY A 77 -17.27 4.45 13.31
CA GLY A 77 -18.28 4.25 14.34
C GLY A 77 -19.18 3.03 14.14
N ILE A 78 -18.73 2.01 13.39
CA ILE A 78 -19.46 0.74 13.30
C ILE A 78 -19.30 -0.01 14.62
N SER A 79 -20.43 -0.33 15.24
CA SER A 79 -20.52 -1.21 16.42
C SER A 79 -21.36 -2.41 16.06
N PHE A 80 -20.84 -3.60 16.32
CA PHE A 80 -21.65 -4.82 16.29
C PHE A 80 -22.28 -4.99 17.67
N ARG A 81 -23.62 -5.04 17.74
CA ARG A 81 -24.39 -5.35 18.95
C ARG A 81 -24.89 -6.78 18.88
#